data_AF-A0A1Q7JQR4-F1
#
_entry.id   AF-A0A1Q7JQR4-F1
#
_cell.length_a   1.000
_cell.length_b   1.000
_cell.length_c   1.000
_cell.angle_alpha   90.00
_cell.angle_beta   90.00
_cell.angle_gamma   90.00
#
_symmetry.space_group_name_H-M   'P 1'
#
loop_
_entity.id
_entity.type
_entity.pdbx_description
1 polymer ?
#
loop_
_entity_poly.entity_id
_entity_poly.type
_entity_poly.pdbx_seq_one_letter_code
_entity_poly.pdbx_strand_id
1 'polypeptide(L)'
;MRTRRKLLLAGAAALMALLALMLRRDHEESVSGLQTSAVVQPQPAEPSARTQPLATPPARPASAAVAPPVFDLVRIEKEEVCEGEENLITVRAHTTDGNDAFLHYTVAGEAGSQVPVRAYLGRDGNPPPQYAVAFSKDNVATRIDLPRYRVKNCRPTRILVVTMRMLPNSVGEREFTATVQTLDGAPFTPAWYEWSFGDGESGVTPGPIAIHDYSTLPQKTAFSDLLVKVKALDGSGQMVEGRLPLHLRNVAFATRLRGMATIFAAPVPRFPEAGPDGIVRQRFRLWHAEDGPVQIAGATLSRFFLPASEGSAPAAPTTVALDHSRVLRHAEIPPGAFVEESLEFDFGADAAVYAVTLAVQGVTASGMQARGELALLRPPPRPTRENSVPIQDPAMIQKIRRAMAILNQETVSQEDIWRLEREGKLQ
;
A
#
# COMPACT_ATOMS: atom_id res chain seq x y z
N MET A 1 -11.90 -56.82 -14.35
CA MET A 1 -11.95 -55.41 -13.87
C MET A 1 -11.70 -55.23 -12.37
N ARG A 2 -12.04 -56.19 -11.47
CA ARG A 2 -11.83 -56.06 -10.01
C ARG A 2 -10.36 -56.02 -9.55
N THR A 3 -9.44 -56.66 -10.26
CA THR A 3 -8.02 -56.74 -9.90
C THR A 3 -7.23 -55.45 -10.19
N ARG A 4 -7.58 -54.71 -11.26
CA ARG A 4 -6.93 -53.42 -11.58
C ARG A 4 -7.28 -52.32 -10.57
N ARG A 5 -8.49 -52.32 -10.00
CA ARG A 5 -8.88 -51.37 -8.94
C ARG A 5 -8.11 -51.60 -7.63
N LYS A 6 -7.77 -52.85 -7.29
CA LYS A 6 -7.00 -53.16 -6.08
C LYS A 6 -5.54 -52.70 -6.17
N LEU A 7 -4.93 -52.80 -7.36
CA LEU A 7 -3.57 -52.32 -7.61
C LEU A 7 -3.46 -50.78 -7.57
N LEU A 8 -4.46 -50.08 -8.11
CA LEU A 8 -4.50 -48.61 -8.06
C LEU A 8 -4.68 -48.06 -6.64
N LEU A 9 -5.51 -48.71 -5.81
CA LEU A 9 -5.70 -48.32 -4.42
C LEU A 9 -4.45 -48.57 -3.56
N ALA A 10 -3.72 -49.66 -3.81
CA ALA A 10 -2.46 -49.94 -3.10
C ALA A 10 -1.36 -48.92 -3.44
N GLY A 11 -1.27 -48.50 -4.70
CA GLY A 11 -0.31 -47.47 -5.13
C GLY A 11 -0.58 -46.10 -4.50
N ALA A 12 -1.85 -45.69 -4.42
CA ALA A 12 -2.23 -44.41 -3.80
C ALA A 12 -1.94 -44.38 -2.29
N ALA A 13 -2.16 -45.49 -1.59
CA ALA A 13 -1.86 -45.59 -0.15
C ALA A 13 -0.34 -45.52 0.12
N ALA A 14 0.48 -46.17 -0.72
CA ALA A 14 1.93 -46.11 -0.59
C ALA A 14 2.47 -44.69 -0.86
N LEU A 15 1.91 -43.97 -1.84
CA LEU A 15 2.31 -42.60 -2.15
C LEU A 15 1.96 -41.63 -1.02
N MET A 16 0.77 -41.77 -0.42
CA MET A 16 0.34 -40.96 0.73
C MET A 16 1.19 -41.23 1.97
N ALA A 17 1.58 -42.48 2.22
CA ALA A 17 2.48 -42.83 3.32
C ALA A 17 3.88 -42.24 3.12
N LEU A 18 4.40 -42.24 1.88
CA LEU A 18 5.69 -41.64 1.56
C LEU A 18 5.67 -40.11 1.73
N LEU A 19 4.58 -39.46 1.31
CA LEU A 19 4.40 -38.02 1.45
C LEU A 19 4.29 -37.60 2.93
N ALA A 20 3.57 -38.38 3.74
CA ALA A 20 3.47 -38.17 5.18
C ALA A 20 4.82 -38.38 5.89
N LEU A 21 5.66 -39.31 5.42
CA LEU A 21 6.99 -39.53 5.99
C LEU A 21 7.96 -38.39 5.65
N MET A 22 7.87 -37.84 4.44
CA MET A 22 8.67 -36.68 4.00
C MET A 22 8.31 -35.42 4.78
N LEU A 23 7.01 -35.14 4.94
CA LEU A 23 6.53 -33.98 5.72
C LEU A 23 6.87 -34.06 7.21
N ARG A 24 7.08 -35.27 7.75
CA ARG A 24 7.51 -35.45 9.14
C ARG A 24 9.01 -35.19 9.34
N ARG A 25 9.81 -35.36 8.29
CA ARG A 25 11.27 -35.17 8.33
C ARG A 25 11.66 -33.69 8.38
N ASP A 26 10.89 -32.83 7.72
CA ASP A 26 11.14 -31.38 7.71
C ASP A 26 10.81 -30.68 9.05
N HIS A 27 10.10 -31.36 9.97
CA HIS A 27 9.72 -30.75 11.25
C HIS A 27 10.73 -30.98 12.39
N GLU A 28 11.67 -31.92 12.24
CA GLU A 28 12.68 -32.23 13.28
C GLU A 28 13.99 -31.43 13.14
N GLU A 29 14.22 -30.67 12.07
CA GLU A 29 15.48 -29.92 11.86
C GLU A 29 15.49 -28.47 12.36
N SER A 30 14.45 -28.01 13.07
CA SER A 30 14.33 -26.58 13.46
C SER A 30 14.46 -26.26 14.95
N VAL A 31 15.15 -27.08 15.77
CA VAL A 31 15.54 -26.66 17.14
C VAL A 31 16.85 -27.30 17.57
N SER A 32 17.99 -26.79 17.08
CA SER A 32 19.29 -26.93 17.75
C SER A 32 20.30 -25.95 17.18
N GLY A 33 20.80 -25.04 18.02
CA GLY A 33 22.02 -24.30 17.71
C GLY A 33 22.03 -22.82 18.07
N LEU A 34 21.81 -22.45 19.33
CA LEU A 34 22.36 -21.19 19.88
C LEU A 34 22.91 -21.45 21.30
N GLN A 35 24.13 -21.99 21.33
CA GLN A 35 25.05 -21.86 22.46
C GLN A 35 26.47 -21.78 21.92
N THR A 36 27.05 -20.57 21.95
CA THR A 36 28.47 -20.41 22.29
C THR A 36 28.68 -19.07 22.97
N SER A 37 29.26 -19.16 24.16
CA SER A 37 29.57 -18.11 25.10
C SER A 37 30.71 -17.22 24.61
N ALA A 38 30.63 -15.92 24.88
CA ALA A 38 31.80 -15.06 25.02
C ALA A 38 32.03 -14.83 26.52
N VAL A 39 33.12 -15.40 27.03
CA VAL A 39 33.63 -15.20 28.39
C VAL A 39 34.22 -13.78 28.45
N VAL A 40 33.52 -12.87 29.14
CA VAL A 40 34.07 -11.57 29.53
C VAL A 40 34.77 -11.74 30.88
N GLN A 41 36.05 -11.37 30.92
CA GLN A 41 36.86 -11.34 32.15
C GLN A 41 36.26 -10.36 33.18
N PRO A 42 36.21 -10.71 34.48
CA PRO A 42 35.78 -9.79 35.52
C PRO A 42 36.87 -8.77 35.83
N GLN A 43 36.53 -7.50 35.65
CA GLN A 43 37.31 -6.34 36.06
C GLN A 43 37.23 -6.16 37.59
N PRO A 44 38.31 -5.81 38.30
CA PRO A 44 38.29 -5.66 39.76
C PRO A 44 37.33 -4.56 40.21
N ALA A 45 36.50 -4.87 41.21
CA ALA A 45 35.48 -3.97 41.75
C ALA A 45 36.10 -2.76 42.47
N GLU A 46 35.73 -1.56 42.03
CA GLU A 46 35.86 -0.34 42.82
C GLU A 46 34.86 -0.33 44.00
N PRO A 47 35.21 0.27 45.14
CA PRO A 47 34.37 0.27 46.34
C PRO A 47 33.06 1.04 46.11
N SER A 48 31.94 0.34 46.33
CA SER A 48 30.58 0.88 46.17
C SER A 48 30.34 2.11 47.04
N ALA A 49 30.15 3.26 46.39
CA ALA A 49 29.48 4.40 46.99
C ALA A 49 28.04 4.02 47.34
N ARG A 50 27.62 4.28 48.58
CA ARG A 50 26.25 4.10 49.06
C ARG A 50 25.24 4.76 48.11
N THR A 51 24.46 3.95 47.41
CA THR A 51 23.29 4.39 46.66
C THR A 51 22.23 4.90 47.64
N GLN A 52 21.97 6.21 47.62
CA GLN A 52 20.80 6.76 48.28
C GLN A 52 19.53 6.24 47.57
N PRO A 53 18.45 5.89 48.31
CA PRO A 53 17.19 5.50 47.69
C PRO A 53 16.65 6.67 46.86
N LEU A 54 16.53 6.47 45.54
CA LEU A 54 15.82 7.42 44.68
C LEU A 54 14.37 7.53 45.18
N ALA A 55 13.94 8.77 45.43
CA ALA A 55 12.55 9.08 45.73
C ALA A 55 11.63 8.49 44.64
N THR A 56 10.54 7.86 45.08
CA THR A 56 9.51 7.31 44.21
C THR A 56 8.99 8.42 43.28
N PRO A 57 9.02 8.24 41.95
CA PRO A 57 8.47 9.22 41.03
C PRO A 57 7.00 9.49 41.39
N PRO A 58 6.54 10.75 41.39
CA PRO A 58 5.14 11.05 41.65
C PRO A 58 4.26 10.26 40.68
N ALA A 59 3.21 9.64 41.22
CA ALA A 59 2.24 8.89 40.44
C ALA A 59 1.73 9.77 39.29
N ARG A 60 1.94 9.31 38.05
CA ARG A 60 1.43 9.98 36.86
C ARG A 60 -0.08 10.16 37.03
N PRO A 61 -0.64 11.37 36.89
CA PRO A 61 -2.07 11.57 37.04
C PRO A 61 -2.80 10.61 36.10
N ALA A 62 -3.83 9.93 36.63
CA ALA A 62 -4.65 9.01 35.84
C ALA A 62 -5.15 9.76 34.61
N SER A 63 -4.70 9.35 33.43
CA SER A 63 -5.20 9.88 32.17
C SER A 63 -6.71 9.72 32.18
N ALA A 64 -7.46 10.80 31.95
CA ALA A 64 -8.90 10.72 31.80
C ALA A 64 -9.23 9.63 30.77
N ALA A 65 -10.20 8.76 31.10
CA ALA A 65 -10.61 7.69 30.22
C ALA A 65 -11.16 8.27 28.90
N VAL A 66 -10.70 7.75 27.76
CA VAL A 66 -11.15 8.18 26.43
C VAL A 66 -12.64 7.86 26.27
N ALA A 67 -13.42 8.82 25.75
CA ALA A 67 -14.85 8.66 25.57
C ALA A 67 -15.18 7.79 24.34
N PRO A 68 -16.21 6.94 24.41
CA PRO A 68 -16.69 6.20 23.24
C PRO A 68 -17.33 7.16 22.22
N PRO A 69 -17.14 6.92 20.91
CA PRO A 69 -17.71 7.77 19.87
C PRO A 69 -19.24 7.64 19.81
N VAL A 70 -19.92 8.67 19.30
CA VAL A 70 -21.38 8.74 19.13
C VAL A 70 -21.70 8.83 17.64
N PHE A 71 -22.58 7.96 17.14
CA PHE A 71 -23.03 8.01 15.75
C PHE A 71 -24.02 9.17 15.53
N ASP A 72 -23.73 10.01 14.54
CA ASP A 72 -24.58 11.13 14.11
C ASP A 72 -25.46 10.77 12.92
N LEU A 73 -24.93 9.91 12.04
CA LEU A 73 -25.57 9.56 10.78
C LEU A 73 -25.39 8.08 10.51
N VAL A 74 -26.48 7.45 10.12
CA VAL A 74 -26.51 6.12 9.52
C VAL A 74 -27.49 6.20 8.37
N ARG A 75 -26.99 6.12 7.14
CA ARG A 75 -27.79 6.25 5.93
C ARG A 75 -27.59 5.04 5.04
N ILE A 76 -28.71 4.53 4.53
CA ILE A 76 -28.77 3.49 3.52
C ILE A 76 -29.27 4.14 2.23
N GLU A 77 -28.60 3.86 1.11
CA GLU A 77 -28.92 4.48 -0.18
C GLU A 77 -30.28 4.03 -0.72
N LYS A 78 -30.59 2.74 -0.62
CA LYS A 78 -31.81 2.13 -1.18
C LYS A 78 -32.61 1.42 -0.10
N GLU A 79 -33.91 1.64 -0.08
CA GLU A 79 -34.84 0.93 0.81
C GLU A 79 -35.11 -0.51 0.35
N GLU A 80 -34.97 -0.77 -0.95
CA GLU A 80 -35.09 -2.10 -1.54
C GLU A 80 -33.96 -2.38 -2.56
N VAL A 81 -33.41 -3.59 -2.54
CA VAL A 81 -32.41 -4.06 -3.52
C VAL A 81 -32.67 -5.52 -3.92
N CYS A 82 -32.14 -5.95 -5.06
CA CYS A 82 -32.04 -7.37 -5.41
C CYS A 82 -30.91 -8.07 -4.62
N GLU A 83 -30.96 -9.40 -4.52
CA GLU A 83 -29.85 -10.17 -3.95
C GLU A 83 -28.55 -9.93 -4.73
N GLY A 84 -27.47 -9.63 -3.99
CA GLY A 84 -26.16 -9.33 -4.58
C GLY A 84 -26.04 -7.96 -5.26
N GLU A 85 -27.11 -7.16 -5.29
CA GLU A 85 -27.04 -5.76 -5.70
C GLU A 85 -26.36 -4.91 -4.61
N GLU A 86 -25.55 -3.94 -5.02
CA GLU A 86 -24.91 -3.01 -4.09
C GLU A 86 -25.92 -2.00 -3.50
N ASN A 87 -25.83 -1.84 -2.18
CA ASN A 87 -26.49 -0.79 -1.42
C ASN A 87 -25.43 0.00 -0.64
N LEU A 88 -25.27 1.29 -0.93
CA LEU A 88 -24.28 2.10 -0.22
C LEU A 88 -24.76 2.43 1.19
N ILE A 89 -23.94 2.07 2.18
CA ILE A 89 -24.13 2.45 3.58
C ILE A 89 -23.14 3.55 3.93
N THR A 90 -23.63 4.65 4.48
CA THR A 90 -22.84 5.79 4.96
C THR A 90 -23.02 5.94 6.46
N VAL A 91 -21.92 6.03 7.20
CA VAL A 91 -21.92 6.33 8.64
C VAL A 91 -21.10 7.57 8.94
N ARG A 92 -21.45 8.26 10.03
CA ARG A 92 -20.64 9.34 10.61
C ARG A 92 -20.79 9.32 12.12
N ALA A 93 -19.71 9.59 12.82
CA ALA A 93 -19.68 9.74 14.27
C ALA A 93 -18.85 10.98 14.65
N HIS A 94 -18.96 11.36 15.93
CA HIS A 94 -18.07 12.29 16.61
C HIS A 94 -17.69 11.74 17.99
N THR A 95 -16.71 12.38 18.63
CA THR A 95 -16.28 12.13 20.01
C THR A 95 -16.64 13.34 20.87
N THR A 96 -16.98 13.11 22.13
CA THR A 96 -17.32 14.19 23.07
C THR A 96 -16.09 14.79 23.77
N ASP A 97 -14.92 14.19 23.58
CA ASP A 97 -13.64 14.57 24.19
C ASP A 97 -12.64 15.17 23.18
N GLY A 98 -13.08 15.46 21.95
CA GLY A 98 -12.28 16.13 20.93
C GLY A 98 -11.28 15.24 20.19
N ASN A 99 -11.38 13.92 20.32
CA ASN A 99 -10.53 12.95 19.63
C ASN A 99 -11.04 12.55 18.22
N ASP A 100 -11.82 13.40 17.56
CA ASP A 100 -12.38 13.13 16.22
C ASP A 100 -11.33 12.78 15.17
N ALA A 101 -10.12 13.34 15.32
CA ALA A 101 -9.01 13.05 14.41
C ALA A 101 -8.60 11.57 14.42
N PHE A 102 -8.98 10.79 15.43
CA PHE A 102 -8.69 9.34 15.50
C PHE A 102 -9.82 8.48 14.94
N LEU A 103 -10.95 9.07 14.56
CA LEU A 103 -12.11 8.32 14.12
C LEU A 103 -11.80 7.46 12.91
N HIS A 104 -12.22 6.20 12.99
CA HIS A 104 -12.23 5.25 11.89
C HIS A 104 -13.39 4.27 12.06
N TYR A 105 -13.76 3.60 10.97
CA TYR A 105 -15.02 2.87 10.90
C TYR A 105 -14.84 1.47 10.32
N THR A 106 -15.69 0.55 10.75
CA THR A 106 -16.02 -0.65 9.98
C THR A 106 -17.52 -0.72 9.76
N VAL A 107 -17.94 -1.08 8.55
CA VAL A 107 -19.35 -1.20 8.16
C VAL A 107 -19.53 -2.55 7.47
N ALA A 108 -20.40 -3.40 8.01
CA ALA A 108 -20.62 -4.76 7.54
C ALA A 108 -19.31 -5.59 7.42
N GLY A 109 -18.31 -5.28 8.25
CA GLY A 109 -17.01 -5.97 8.26
C GLY A 109 -15.94 -5.36 7.34
N GLU A 110 -16.29 -4.39 6.48
CA GLU A 110 -15.33 -3.67 5.64
C GLU A 110 -14.91 -2.35 6.29
N ALA A 111 -13.68 -1.90 6.03
CA ALA A 111 -13.15 -0.67 6.60
C ALA A 111 -13.62 0.57 5.81
N GLY A 112 -13.96 1.65 6.55
CA GLY A 112 -14.33 2.95 5.99
C GLY A 112 -15.74 3.39 6.35
N SER A 113 -16.00 4.70 6.24
CA SER A 113 -17.29 5.32 6.58
C SER A 113 -18.35 5.21 5.49
N GLN A 114 -17.98 4.79 4.28
CA GLN A 114 -18.86 4.61 3.12
C GLN A 114 -18.58 3.27 2.45
N VAL A 115 -19.46 2.29 2.64
CA VAL A 115 -19.22 0.92 2.17
C VAL A 115 -20.38 0.45 1.29
N PRO A 116 -20.12 -0.01 0.04
CA PRO A 116 -21.11 -0.66 -0.80
C PRO A 116 -21.33 -2.09 -0.32
N VAL A 117 -22.47 -2.34 0.31
CA VAL A 117 -22.78 -3.65 0.88
C VAL A 117 -23.65 -4.46 -0.08
N ARG A 118 -23.32 -5.74 -0.23
CA ARG A 118 -24.14 -6.72 -0.96
C ARG A 118 -24.74 -7.71 0.03
N ALA A 119 -26.06 -7.83 0.02
CA ALA A 119 -26.78 -8.77 0.89
C ALA A 119 -27.39 -9.91 0.08
N TYR A 120 -27.47 -11.08 0.71
CA TYR A 120 -28.06 -12.29 0.16
C TYR A 120 -29.08 -12.84 1.16
N LEU A 121 -30.19 -13.39 0.66
CA LEU A 121 -31.22 -13.96 1.52
C LEU A 121 -30.71 -15.26 2.15
N GLY A 122 -30.87 -15.37 3.48
CA GLY A 122 -30.65 -16.59 4.23
C GLY A 122 -31.76 -17.62 4.00
N ARG A 123 -31.64 -18.78 4.65
CA ARG A 123 -32.66 -19.85 4.57
C ARG A 123 -34.02 -19.43 5.12
N ASP A 124 -34.04 -18.48 6.05
CA ASP A 124 -35.23 -17.89 6.65
C ASP A 124 -35.83 -16.76 5.78
N GLY A 125 -35.25 -16.49 4.61
CA GLY A 125 -35.69 -15.43 3.72
C GLY A 125 -35.30 -14.02 4.17
N ASN A 126 -34.42 -13.88 5.17
CA ASN A 126 -33.90 -12.58 5.61
C ASN A 126 -32.39 -12.49 5.36
N PRO A 127 -31.83 -11.31 5.05
CA PRO A 127 -30.39 -11.12 5.06
C PRO A 127 -29.84 -11.19 6.50
N PRO A 128 -28.58 -11.64 6.69
CA PRO A 128 -27.95 -11.65 8.00
C PRO A 128 -27.87 -10.22 8.56
N PRO A 129 -28.03 -10.02 9.89
CA PRO A 129 -27.91 -8.70 10.50
C PRO A 129 -26.49 -8.16 10.30
N GLN A 130 -26.41 -6.87 9.97
CA GLN A 130 -25.16 -6.16 9.75
C GLN A 130 -25.03 -5.03 10.77
N TYR A 131 -23.79 -4.65 11.04
CA TYR A 131 -23.47 -3.65 12.04
C TYR A 131 -22.42 -2.68 11.52
N ALA A 132 -22.35 -1.51 12.15
CA ALA A 132 -21.25 -0.58 12.01
C ALA A 132 -20.55 -0.39 13.35
N VAL A 133 -19.24 -0.15 13.31
CA VAL A 133 -18.42 0.17 14.47
C VAL A 133 -17.65 1.45 14.17
N ALA A 134 -17.74 2.43 15.07
CA ALA A 134 -16.89 3.61 15.06
C ALA A 134 -15.86 3.44 16.18
N PHE A 135 -14.61 3.74 15.88
CA PHE A 135 -13.47 3.63 16.78
C PHE A 135 -12.87 5.02 16.97
N SER A 136 -12.58 5.41 18.21
CA SER A 136 -11.86 6.64 18.55
C SER A 136 -10.42 6.32 18.97
N LYS A 137 -9.79 7.24 19.69
CA LYS A 137 -8.44 7.08 20.23
C LYS A 137 -8.35 5.83 21.11
N ASP A 138 -7.19 5.18 21.10
CA ASP A 138 -6.92 3.92 21.84
C ASP A 138 -7.89 2.78 21.49
N ASN A 139 -8.54 2.85 20.32
CA ASN A 139 -9.54 1.90 19.83
C ASN A 139 -10.78 1.76 20.73
N VAL A 140 -11.12 2.79 21.52
CA VAL A 140 -12.42 2.81 22.19
C VAL A 140 -13.52 2.85 21.13
N ALA A 141 -14.49 1.94 21.23
CA ALA A 141 -15.41 1.66 20.14
C ALA A 141 -16.88 1.74 20.57
N THR A 142 -17.72 2.18 19.63
CA THR A 142 -19.18 2.09 19.73
C THR A 142 -19.69 1.29 18.54
N ARG A 143 -20.61 0.36 18.81
CA ARG A 143 -21.26 -0.48 17.79
C ARG A 143 -22.74 -0.15 17.71
N ILE A 144 -23.26 -0.14 16.49
CA ILE A 144 -24.69 -0.02 16.21
C ILE A 144 -25.12 -1.10 15.20
N ASP A 145 -26.38 -1.50 15.29
CA ASP A 145 -27.00 -2.28 14.23
C ASP A 145 -27.37 -1.37 13.07
N LEU A 146 -27.15 -1.85 11.84
CA LEU A 146 -27.53 -1.10 10.66
C LEU A 146 -29.07 -1.15 10.47
N PRO A 147 -29.70 -0.06 9.99
CA PRO A 147 -31.11 -0.08 9.65
C PRO A 147 -31.41 -1.21 8.65
N ARG A 148 -32.60 -1.80 8.75
CA ARG A 148 -33.02 -2.86 7.83
C ARG A 148 -33.46 -2.26 6.50
N TYR A 149 -33.12 -2.94 5.41
CA TYR A 149 -33.63 -2.67 4.07
C TYR A 149 -34.13 -3.99 3.45
N ARG A 150 -35.03 -3.89 2.47
CA ARG A 150 -35.64 -5.07 1.85
C ARG A 150 -34.72 -5.66 0.80
N VAL A 151 -34.42 -6.95 0.91
CA VAL A 151 -33.72 -7.71 -0.14
C VAL A 151 -34.75 -8.55 -0.88
N LYS A 152 -34.85 -8.36 -2.19
CA LYS A 152 -35.78 -9.04 -3.08
C LYS A 152 -35.12 -10.26 -3.69
N ASN A 153 -35.90 -11.31 -3.91
CA ASN A 153 -35.49 -12.51 -4.65
C ASN A 153 -35.45 -12.24 -6.17
N CYS A 154 -34.58 -11.31 -6.55
CA CYS A 154 -34.16 -11.01 -7.91
C CYS A 154 -32.63 -10.86 -7.89
N ARG A 155 -31.99 -10.84 -9.05
CA ARG A 155 -30.54 -10.66 -9.16
C ARG A 155 -30.21 -9.57 -10.18
N PRO A 156 -29.14 -8.78 -9.96
CA PRO A 156 -28.66 -7.87 -10.99
C PRO A 156 -28.17 -8.67 -12.20
N THR A 157 -28.44 -8.16 -13.39
CA THR A 157 -27.93 -8.77 -14.65
C THR A 157 -26.42 -8.59 -14.77
N ARG A 158 -25.89 -7.51 -14.22
CA ARG A 158 -24.48 -7.12 -14.32
C ARG A 158 -24.02 -6.45 -13.03
N ILE A 159 -22.74 -6.63 -12.74
CA ILE A 159 -22.05 -5.91 -11.66
C ILE A 159 -20.72 -5.39 -12.19
N LEU A 160 -20.25 -4.28 -11.63
CA LEU A 160 -18.93 -3.72 -11.93
C LEU A 160 -18.07 -3.86 -10.69
N VAL A 161 -17.08 -4.76 -10.75
CA VAL A 161 -16.14 -4.99 -9.66
C VAL A 161 -14.95 -4.07 -9.85
N VAL A 162 -14.60 -3.35 -8.79
CA VAL A 162 -13.47 -2.43 -8.79
C VAL A 162 -12.42 -2.97 -7.84
N THR A 163 -11.19 -3.03 -8.31
CA THR A 163 -10.04 -3.42 -7.49
C THR A 163 -8.98 -2.34 -7.57
N MET A 164 -8.06 -2.35 -6.61
CA MET A 164 -6.95 -1.42 -6.59
C MET A 164 -5.64 -2.14 -6.27
N ARG A 165 -4.54 -1.54 -6.71
CA ARG A 165 -3.21 -1.81 -6.18
C ARG A 165 -2.43 -0.51 -6.03
N MET A 166 -1.54 -0.47 -5.06
CA MET A 166 -0.52 0.60 -5.01
C MET A 166 0.51 0.36 -6.11
N LEU A 167 0.91 1.42 -6.79
CA LEU A 167 1.98 1.32 -7.77
C LEU A 167 3.34 1.22 -7.04
N PRO A 168 4.30 0.42 -7.57
CA PRO A 168 5.64 0.31 -6.99
C PRO A 168 6.33 1.68 -6.89
N ASN A 169 7.22 1.89 -5.92
CA ASN A 169 7.98 3.14 -5.77
C ASN A 169 7.11 4.41 -5.75
N SER A 170 5.87 4.31 -5.26
CA SER A 170 4.96 5.44 -5.07
C SER A 170 4.48 5.51 -3.64
N VAL A 171 4.26 6.74 -3.15
CA VAL A 171 3.73 6.99 -1.80
C VAL A 171 2.22 7.22 -1.79
N GLY A 172 1.62 7.49 -2.95
CA GLY A 172 0.23 7.91 -3.08
C GLY A 172 -0.49 7.38 -4.31
N GLU A 173 0.23 6.95 -5.35
CA GLU A 173 -0.39 6.52 -6.60
C GLU A 173 -0.99 5.11 -6.49
N ARG A 174 -2.22 5.00 -6.99
CA ARG A 174 -2.98 3.75 -7.07
C ARG A 174 -3.45 3.54 -8.49
N GLU A 175 -3.38 2.29 -8.92
CA GLU A 175 -4.01 1.82 -10.14
C GLU A 175 -5.34 1.15 -9.76
N PHE A 176 -6.42 1.62 -10.37
CA PHE A 176 -7.74 1.05 -10.27
C PHE A 176 -8.04 0.23 -11.52
N THR A 177 -8.65 -0.94 -11.32
CA THR A 177 -9.12 -1.79 -12.42
C THR A 177 -10.60 -2.07 -12.22
N ALA A 178 -11.41 -1.73 -13.22
CA ALA A 178 -12.83 -2.02 -13.29
C ALA A 178 -13.09 -3.27 -14.15
N THR A 179 -13.88 -4.21 -13.67
CA THR A 179 -14.24 -5.43 -14.41
C THR A 179 -15.74 -5.63 -14.37
N VAL A 180 -16.38 -5.57 -15.54
CA VAL A 180 -17.80 -5.90 -15.66
C VAL A 180 -17.94 -7.42 -15.62
N GLN A 181 -18.81 -7.91 -14.73
CA GLN A 181 -19.25 -9.30 -14.72
C GLN A 181 -20.70 -9.36 -15.17
N THR A 182 -20.96 -10.09 -16.26
CA THR A 182 -22.31 -10.39 -16.72
C THR A 182 -22.80 -11.64 -15.98
N LEU A 183 -23.80 -11.47 -15.12
CA LEU A 183 -24.39 -12.55 -14.33
C LEU A 183 -25.55 -13.20 -15.06
N ASP A 184 -26.27 -12.42 -15.87
CA ASP A 184 -27.36 -12.86 -16.74
C ASP A 184 -27.48 -11.95 -17.98
N GLY A 185 -28.06 -12.48 -19.05
CA GLY A 185 -28.32 -11.75 -20.30
C GLY A 185 -27.12 -11.61 -21.24
N ALA A 186 -27.24 -10.67 -22.18
CA ALA A 186 -26.23 -10.43 -23.21
C ALA A 186 -24.95 -9.78 -22.64
N PRO A 187 -23.75 -10.14 -23.16
CA PRO A 187 -22.50 -9.52 -22.77
C PRO A 187 -22.55 -8.00 -22.90
N PHE A 188 -21.94 -7.31 -21.94
CA PHE A 188 -21.77 -5.86 -21.96
C PHE A 188 -20.31 -5.52 -22.22
N THR A 189 -20.07 -4.76 -23.29
CA THR A 189 -18.74 -4.27 -23.66
C THR A 189 -18.71 -2.76 -23.48
N PRO A 190 -18.03 -2.26 -22.43
CA PRO A 190 -17.90 -0.83 -22.20
C PRO A 190 -17.12 -0.15 -23.32
N ALA A 191 -17.55 1.04 -23.72
CA ALA A 191 -16.84 1.90 -24.65
C ALA A 191 -15.93 2.91 -23.92
N TRP A 192 -16.32 3.36 -22.72
CA TRP A 192 -15.50 4.19 -21.84
C TRP A 192 -15.93 4.05 -20.38
N TYR A 193 -15.11 4.61 -19.49
CA TYR A 193 -15.29 4.58 -18.05
C TYR A 193 -15.19 5.99 -17.47
N GLU A 194 -16.15 6.35 -16.62
CA GLU A 194 -16.15 7.61 -15.87
C GLU A 194 -15.83 7.32 -14.41
N TRP A 195 -14.82 8.00 -13.86
CA TRP A 195 -14.27 7.78 -12.53
C TRP A 195 -14.52 8.99 -11.63
N SER A 196 -14.82 8.71 -10.37
CA SER A 196 -14.74 9.67 -9.27
C SER A 196 -13.89 9.06 -8.17
N PHE A 197 -12.83 9.74 -7.76
CA PHE A 197 -11.82 9.18 -6.84
C PHE A 197 -12.12 9.41 -5.36
N GLY A 198 -13.22 10.09 -5.06
CA GLY A 198 -13.72 10.33 -3.71
C GLY A 198 -13.12 11.55 -3.00
N ASP A 199 -12.06 12.14 -3.55
CA ASP A 199 -11.37 13.33 -3.05
C ASP A 199 -11.77 14.63 -3.77
N GLY A 200 -12.77 14.56 -4.63
CA GLY A 200 -13.25 15.66 -5.46
C GLY A 200 -12.72 15.61 -6.89
N GLU A 201 -11.70 14.79 -7.18
CA GLU A 201 -11.20 14.60 -8.52
C GLU A 201 -11.99 13.52 -9.29
N SER A 202 -11.96 13.64 -10.61
CA SER A 202 -12.66 12.76 -11.55
C SER A 202 -11.87 12.61 -12.83
N GLY A 203 -12.11 11.52 -13.57
CA GLY A 203 -11.45 11.26 -14.84
C GLY A 203 -12.30 10.41 -15.78
N VAL A 204 -11.93 10.38 -17.06
CA VAL A 204 -12.55 9.51 -18.06
C VAL A 204 -11.46 8.73 -18.76
N THR A 205 -11.66 7.43 -18.91
CA THR A 205 -10.69 6.55 -19.57
C THR A 205 -11.37 5.72 -20.66
N PRO A 206 -10.71 5.50 -21.82
CA PRO A 206 -11.26 4.63 -22.86
C PRO A 206 -11.19 3.14 -22.50
N GLY A 207 -10.46 2.79 -21.43
CA GLY A 207 -10.31 1.42 -20.95
C GLY A 207 -10.57 1.30 -19.44
N PRO A 208 -10.58 0.07 -18.90
CA PRO A 208 -11.00 -0.23 -17.53
C PRO A 208 -10.01 0.21 -16.43
N ILE A 209 -8.93 0.91 -16.79
CA ILE A 209 -7.84 1.26 -15.89
C ILE A 209 -7.78 2.77 -15.72
N ALA A 210 -7.66 3.21 -14.46
CA ALA A 210 -7.32 4.58 -14.11
C ALA A 210 -6.19 4.60 -13.07
N ILE A 211 -5.35 5.62 -13.12
CA ILE A 211 -4.31 5.88 -12.11
C ILE A 211 -4.64 7.20 -11.43
N HIS A 212 -4.56 7.23 -10.11
CA HIS A 212 -4.80 8.43 -9.31
C HIS A 212 -3.81 8.55 -8.16
N ASP A 213 -3.41 9.77 -7.83
CA ASP A 213 -2.46 10.06 -6.75
C ASP A 213 -3.14 10.70 -5.54
N TYR A 214 -3.05 10.04 -4.39
CA TYR A 214 -3.57 10.53 -3.12
C TYR A 214 -2.51 11.15 -2.21
N SER A 215 -1.31 11.44 -2.74
CA SER A 215 -0.19 12.02 -1.99
C SER A 215 -0.49 13.40 -1.37
N THR A 216 -1.47 14.11 -1.94
CA THR A 216 -1.89 15.46 -1.54
C THR A 216 -3.02 15.46 -0.51
N LEU A 217 -3.56 14.29 -0.14
CA LEU A 217 -4.63 14.21 0.85
C LEU A 217 -4.19 14.79 2.21
N PRO A 218 -5.07 15.53 2.90
CA PRO A 218 -4.79 16.02 4.25
C PRO A 218 -4.39 14.89 5.21
N GLN A 219 -3.27 15.05 5.90
CA GLN A 219 -2.77 14.07 6.87
C GLN A 219 -3.05 14.50 8.33
N LYS A 220 -4.20 15.14 8.56
CA LYS A 220 -4.60 15.71 9.87
C LYS A 220 -5.38 14.75 10.75
N THR A 221 -5.95 13.70 10.17
CA THR A 221 -6.67 12.62 10.84
C THR A 221 -5.88 11.32 10.75
N ALA A 222 -6.23 10.30 11.53
CA ALA A 222 -5.60 8.97 11.48
C ALA A 222 -5.83 8.25 10.15
N PHE A 223 -7.00 8.47 9.56
CA PHE A 223 -7.40 7.87 8.29
C PHE A 223 -8.13 8.86 7.40
N SER A 224 -8.05 8.61 6.09
CA SER A 224 -8.86 9.24 5.06
C SER A 224 -9.78 8.18 4.47
N ASP A 225 -11.09 8.36 4.66
CA ASP A 225 -12.12 7.49 4.11
C ASP A 225 -12.67 8.09 2.82
N LEU A 226 -12.47 7.39 1.71
CA LEU A 226 -12.90 7.80 0.38
C LEU A 226 -13.76 6.70 -0.26
N LEU A 227 -14.57 7.09 -1.25
CA LEU A 227 -15.35 6.16 -2.05
C LEU A 227 -15.03 6.39 -3.52
N VAL A 228 -14.30 5.45 -4.11
CA VAL A 228 -14.07 5.46 -5.56
C VAL A 228 -15.32 4.93 -6.24
N LYS A 229 -15.81 5.66 -7.23
CA LYS A 229 -16.96 5.27 -8.06
C LYS A 229 -16.51 5.20 -9.50
N VAL A 230 -16.98 4.18 -10.20
CA VAL A 230 -16.76 4.05 -11.64
C VAL A 230 -18.07 3.68 -12.32
N LYS A 231 -18.33 4.34 -13.44
CA LYS A 231 -19.40 3.97 -14.36
C LYS A 231 -18.77 3.45 -15.63
N ALA A 232 -19.13 2.24 -16.03
CA ALA A 232 -18.82 1.69 -17.34
C ALA A 232 -20.01 1.95 -18.26
N LEU A 233 -19.80 2.62 -19.38
CA LEU A 233 -20.85 3.01 -20.32
C LEU A 233 -20.66 2.31 -21.66
N ASP A 234 -21.75 1.87 -22.29
CA ASP A 234 -21.73 1.48 -23.69
C ASP A 234 -22.10 2.67 -24.60
N GLY A 235 -21.76 2.56 -25.89
CA GLY A 235 -22.08 3.58 -26.89
C GLY A 235 -23.59 3.77 -27.15
N SER A 236 -24.45 2.95 -26.53
CA SER A 236 -25.91 3.06 -26.62
C SER A 236 -26.56 3.76 -25.42
N GLY A 237 -25.75 4.13 -24.40
CA GLY A 237 -26.20 4.80 -23.19
C GLY A 237 -26.57 3.86 -22.04
N GLN A 238 -26.39 2.54 -22.15
CA GLN A 238 -26.47 1.66 -20.98
C GLN A 238 -25.22 1.87 -20.10
N MET A 239 -25.42 1.73 -18.79
CA MET A 239 -24.32 1.85 -17.83
C MET A 239 -24.40 0.82 -16.72
N VAL A 240 -23.23 0.47 -16.18
CA VAL A 240 -23.08 -0.31 -14.95
C VAL A 240 -22.18 0.49 -14.00
N GLU A 241 -22.58 0.64 -12.75
CA GLU A 241 -21.81 1.35 -11.72
C GLU A 241 -21.17 0.36 -10.76
N GLY A 242 -19.95 0.68 -10.32
CA GLY A 242 -19.20 -0.06 -9.31
C GLY A 242 -18.53 0.90 -8.35
N ARG A 243 -18.33 0.45 -7.11
CA ARG A 243 -17.79 1.28 -6.02
C ARG A 243 -16.72 0.52 -5.24
N LEU A 244 -15.73 1.23 -4.75
CA LEU A 244 -14.66 0.70 -3.90
C LEU A 244 -14.43 1.64 -2.71
N PRO A 245 -14.66 1.18 -1.47
CA PRO A 245 -14.26 1.94 -0.29
C PRO A 245 -12.73 1.95 -0.19
N LEU A 246 -12.16 3.12 0.06
CA LEU A 246 -10.74 3.27 0.37
C LEU A 246 -10.57 3.80 1.79
N HIS A 247 -9.89 3.01 2.60
CA HIS A 247 -9.51 3.35 3.96
C HIS A 247 -8.00 3.58 4.02
N LEU A 248 -7.58 4.83 3.87
CA LEU A 248 -6.16 5.19 3.75
C LEU A 248 -5.62 5.66 5.09
N ARG A 249 -4.59 4.99 5.62
CA ARG A 249 -3.90 5.43 6.83
C ARG A 249 -3.03 6.64 6.55
N ASN A 250 -3.19 7.70 7.32
CA ASN A 250 -2.40 8.92 7.18
C ASN A 250 -1.10 8.80 8.00
N VAL A 251 0.01 8.62 7.28
CA VAL A 251 1.32 8.35 7.91
C VAL A 251 1.81 9.55 8.71
N ALA A 252 1.65 10.78 8.21
CA ALA A 252 2.13 11.96 8.95
C ALA A 252 1.39 12.17 10.27
N PHE A 253 0.09 11.83 10.35
CA PHE A 253 -0.64 11.85 11.61
C PHE A 253 -0.01 10.90 12.63
N ALA A 254 0.23 9.64 12.23
CA ALA A 254 0.82 8.63 13.11
C ALA A 254 2.24 9.00 13.57
N THR A 255 3.04 9.62 12.69
CA THR A 255 4.39 10.11 13.03
C THR A 255 4.33 11.30 13.98
N ARG A 256 3.37 12.23 13.79
CA ARG A 256 3.20 13.41 14.64
C ARG A 256 2.88 13.05 16.09
N LEU A 257 2.09 12.00 16.31
CA LEU A 257 1.81 11.47 17.64
C LEU A 257 3.07 10.96 18.36
N ARG A 258 4.14 10.66 17.61
CA ARG A 258 5.46 10.27 18.13
C ARG A 258 6.42 11.45 18.25
N GLY A 259 5.92 12.69 18.07
CA GLY A 259 6.71 13.91 18.18
C GLY A 259 7.58 14.24 16.98
N MET A 260 7.23 13.72 15.79
CA MET A 260 8.02 13.92 14.57
C MET A 260 7.12 14.21 13.36
N ALA A 261 7.53 15.14 12.51
CA ALA A 261 6.89 15.41 11.23
C ALA A 261 7.51 14.52 10.13
N THR A 262 6.69 14.14 9.15
CA THR A 262 7.15 13.38 7.98
C THR A 262 7.43 14.34 6.83
N ILE A 263 8.64 14.26 6.27
CA ILE A 263 8.97 14.80 4.94
C ILE A 263 8.76 13.64 3.95
N PHE A 264 7.84 13.81 3.02
CA PHE A 264 7.59 12.86 1.96
C PHE A 264 8.49 13.17 0.77
N ALA A 265 8.84 12.13 0.02
CA ALA A 265 9.58 12.24 -1.24
C ALA A 265 8.96 11.30 -2.28
N ALA A 266 8.75 11.80 -3.50
CA ALA A 266 8.33 11.00 -4.64
C ALA A 266 9.30 11.18 -5.81
N PRO A 267 9.86 10.10 -6.38
CA PRO A 267 10.72 10.18 -7.55
C PRO A 267 9.92 10.55 -8.82
N VAL A 268 10.49 11.44 -9.64
CA VAL A 268 9.94 11.87 -10.94
C VAL A 268 11.04 11.81 -12.01
N PRO A 269 11.00 10.85 -12.96
CA PRO A 269 10.01 9.78 -13.12
C PRO A 269 10.09 8.73 -11.99
N ARG A 270 9.07 7.88 -11.86
CA ARG A 270 8.94 6.90 -10.76
C ARG A 270 10.10 5.91 -10.67
N PHE A 271 10.67 5.54 -11.82
CA PHE A 271 11.81 4.64 -11.90
C PHE A 271 13.04 5.42 -12.36
N PRO A 272 14.20 5.22 -11.72
CA PRO A 272 15.43 5.86 -12.14
C PRO A 272 15.93 5.29 -13.46
N GLU A 273 16.53 6.16 -14.26
CA GLU A 273 17.20 5.79 -15.50
C GLU A 273 18.68 6.17 -15.41
N ALA A 274 19.55 5.31 -15.95
CA ALA A 274 20.96 5.64 -16.09
C ALA A 274 21.14 6.55 -17.31
N GLY A 275 21.86 7.65 -17.13
CA GLY A 275 22.29 8.52 -18.22
C GLY A 275 23.27 7.81 -19.17
N PRO A 276 23.56 8.41 -20.34
CA PRO A 276 24.53 7.87 -21.29
C PRO A 276 25.96 7.80 -20.73
N ASP A 277 26.24 8.56 -19.68
CA ASP A 277 27.48 8.55 -18.89
C ASP A 277 27.49 7.48 -17.78
N GLY A 278 26.44 6.67 -17.66
CA GLY A 278 26.29 5.65 -16.61
C GLY A 278 25.88 6.21 -15.25
N ILE A 279 25.76 7.54 -15.12
CA ILE A 279 25.34 8.20 -13.88
C ILE A 279 23.82 8.20 -13.82
N VAL A 280 23.28 7.75 -12.69
CA VAL A 280 21.84 7.76 -12.45
C VAL A 280 21.46 9.12 -11.89
N ARG A 281 20.53 9.81 -12.56
CA ARG A 281 20.01 11.11 -12.12
C ARG A 281 18.51 11.01 -11.91
N GLN A 282 18.06 11.40 -10.74
CA GLN A 282 16.67 11.28 -10.34
C GLN A 282 16.20 12.58 -9.70
N ARG A 283 15.08 13.11 -10.19
CA ARG A 283 14.38 14.19 -9.50
C ARG A 283 13.42 13.63 -8.47
N PHE A 284 13.20 14.37 -7.40
CA PHE A 284 12.27 14.07 -6.34
C PHE A 284 11.41 15.30 -6.07
N ARG A 285 10.12 15.09 -5.86
CA ARG A 285 9.24 16.07 -5.23
C ARG A 285 9.26 15.83 -3.73
N LEU A 286 9.56 16.86 -2.94
CA LEU A 286 9.56 16.80 -1.48
C LEU A 286 8.44 17.68 -0.94
N TRP A 287 7.69 17.18 0.04
CA TRP A 287 6.61 17.93 0.71
C TRP A 287 6.39 17.44 2.14
N HIS A 288 5.54 18.12 2.88
CA HIS A 288 5.10 17.72 4.22
C HIS A 288 3.63 18.09 4.45
N ALA A 289 3.06 17.61 5.56
CA ALA A 289 1.66 17.87 5.93
C ALA A 289 1.47 18.90 7.06
N GLU A 290 2.56 19.53 7.52
CA GLU A 290 2.51 20.57 8.55
C GLU A 290 1.95 21.91 8.02
N ASP A 291 1.36 22.70 8.92
CA ASP A 291 0.71 23.99 8.61
C ASP A 291 1.73 25.14 8.39
N GLY A 292 2.96 24.99 8.89
CA GLY A 292 4.05 25.94 8.70
C GLY A 292 5.24 25.29 7.96
N PRO A 293 6.21 26.09 7.50
CA PRO A 293 7.35 25.57 6.74
C PRO A 293 8.21 24.60 7.58
N VAL A 294 8.91 23.72 6.88
CA VAL A 294 9.95 22.85 7.44
C VAL A 294 11.31 23.33 6.97
N GLN A 295 12.14 23.78 7.90
CA GLN A 295 13.54 24.13 7.66
C GLN A 295 14.39 22.87 7.61
N ILE A 296 15.13 22.66 6.54
CA ILE A 296 16.09 21.56 6.43
C ILE A 296 17.32 21.93 7.25
N ALA A 297 17.72 21.03 8.15
CA ALA A 297 18.82 21.24 9.08
C ALA A 297 20.00 20.28 8.82
N GLY A 298 19.76 19.16 8.14
CA GLY A 298 20.81 18.17 7.91
C GLY A 298 20.46 17.17 6.82
N ALA A 299 21.50 16.56 6.27
CA ALA A 299 21.41 15.48 5.31
C ALA A 299 22.41 14.38 5.66
N THR A 300 22.03 13.13 5.44
CA THR A 300 22.89 11.98 5.69
C THR A 300 22.76 11.01 4.53
N LEU A 301 23.89 10.70 3.90
CA LEU A 301 23.95 9.75 2.79
C LEU A 301 24.28 8.38 3.33
N SER A 302 23.47 7.38 3.00
CA SER A 302 23.81 5.97 3.22
C SER A 302 23.96 5.23 1.90
N ARG A 303 25.02 4.43 1.77
CA ARG A 303 25.25 3.55 0.62
C ARG A 303 25.03 2.10 1.03
N PHE A 304 24.28 1.37 0.21
CA PHE A 304 23.94 -0.03 0.42
C PHE A 304 24.61 -0.90 -0.64
N PHE A 305 25.19 -2.02 -0.20
CA PHE A 305 26.08 -2.84 -1.02
C PHE A 305 25.46 -4.18 -1.38
N LEU A 306 25.79 -4.71 -2.56
CA LEU A 306 25.49 -6.08 -2.93
C LEU A 306 26.30 -7.05 -2.05
N PRO A 307 25.82 -8.30 -1.89
CA PRO A 307 26.65 -9.38 -1.37
C PRO A 307 27.97 -9.52 -2.15
N ALA A 308 29.08 -9.74 -1.44
CA ALA A 308 30.39 -9.92 -2.08
C ALA A 308 30.45 -11.23 -2.91
N SER A 309 29.68 -12.23 -2.49
CA SER A 309 29.50 -13.50 -3.20
C SER A 309 28.05 -13.99 -3.08
N GLU A 310 27.63 -14.85 -4.00
CA GLU A 310 26.33 -15.52 -3.92
C GLU A 310 26.19 -16.28 -2.59
N GLY A 311 25.04 -16.12 -1.92
CA GLY A 311 24.78 -16.70 -0.59
C GLY A 311 25.41 -15.97 0.60
N SER A 312 26.22 -14.93 0.39
CA SER A 312 26.76 -14.10 1.48
C SER A 312 25.80 -12.98 1.90
N ALA A 313 25.95 -12.50 3.13
CA ALA A 313 25.24 -11.31 3.59
C ALA A 313 25.86 -10.04 2.97
N PRO A 314 25.05 -9.03 2.60
CA PRO A 314 25.54 -7.69 2.27
C PRO A 314 26.42 -7.09 3.38
N ALA A 315 27.41 -6.28 3.00
CA ALA A 315 28.11 -5.43 3.95
C ALA A 315 27.16 -4.41 4.60
N ALA A 316 27.46 -4.01 5.82
CA ALA A 316 26.70 -2.97 6.51
C ALA A 316 26.72 -1.66 5.68
N PRO A 317 25.63 -0.87 5.67
CA PRO A 317 25.62 0.39 4.96
C PRO A 317 26.70 1.34 5.47
N THR A 318 27.32 2.10 4.57
CA THR A 318 28.22 3.19 4.96
C THR A 318 27.43 4.48 5.03
N THR A 319 27.61 5.25 6.10
CA THR A 319 26.84 6.47 6.35
C THR A 319 27.76 7.68 6.50
N VAL A 320 27.46 8.76 5.80
CA VAL A 320 28.24 10.01 5.83
C VAL A 320 27.29 11.20 6.01
N ALA A 321 27.55 12.04 7.00
CA ALA A 321 26.86 13.32 7.15
C ALA A 321 27.28 14.26 6.02
N LEU A 322 26.31 14.89 5.36
CA LEU A 322 26.54 15.84 4.28
C LEU A 322 26.14 17.25 4.72
N ASP A 323 26.83 18.24 4.16
CA ASP A 323 26.36 19.62 4.15
C ASP A 323 25.15 19.71 3.21
N HIS A 324 23.95 19.77 3.81
CA HIS A 324 22.69 19.77 3.07
C HIS A 324 22.62 20.92 2.04
N SER A 325 23.24 22.07 2.34
CA SER A 325 23.24 23.24 1.44
C SER A 325 24.01 23.02 0.13
N ARG A 326 24.87 21.99 0.07
CA ARG A 326 25.62 21.61 -1.13
C ARG A 326 24.93 20.54 -1.97
N VAL A 327 23.97 19.82 -1.38
CA VAL A 327 23.36 18.61 -1.97
C VAL A 327 21.90 18.87 -2.33
N LEU A 328 21.21 19.71 -1.58
CA LEU A 328 19.84 20.12 -1.82
C LEU A 328 19.80 21.56 -2.28
N ARG A 329 18.90 21.84 -3.23
CA ARG A 329 18.68 23.19 -3.77
C ARG A 329 17.92 24.07 -2.78
N HIS A 330 16.96 23.48 -2.06
CA HIS A 330 16.12 24.21 -1.12
C HIS A 330 16.56 23.90 0.32
N ALA A 331 16.60 24.95 1.15
CA ALA A 331 16.81 24.83 2.60
C ALA A 331 15.49 24.82 3.37
N GLU A 332 14.36 25.07 2.70
CA GLU A 332 13.03 25.12 3.29
C GLU A 332 12.04 24.40 2.36
N ILE A 333 11.11 23.66 2.96
CA ILE A 333 9.93 23.12 2.28
C ILE A 333 8.72 23.93 2.76
N PRO A 334 7.99 24.63 1.86
CA PRO A 334 6.83 25.43 2.23
C PRO A 334 5.58 24.56 2.49
N PRO A 335 4.63 25.02 3.32
CA PRO A 335 3.39 24.29 3.58
C PRO A 335 2.50 24.23 2.34
N GLY A 336 1.84 23.10 2.12
CA GLY A 336 0.86 22.93 1.04
C GLY A 336 1.42 22.91 -0.38
N ALA A 337 2.75 22.89 -0.54
CA ALA A 337 3.42 22.80 -1.83
C ALA A 337 4.57 21.77 -1.78
N PHE A 338 5.09 21.42 -2.95
CA PHE A 338 6.30 20.61 -3.06
C PHE A 338 7.46 21.44 -3.61
N VAL A 339 8.67 21.04 -3.24
CA VAL A 339 9.91 21.50 -3.88
C VAL A 339 10.50 20.37 -4.71
N GLU A 340 11.23 20.71 -5.78
CA GLU A 340 11.95 19.72 -6.58
C GLU A 340 13.42 19.67 -6.19
N GLU A 341 13.90 18.46 -5.90
CA GLU A 341 15.29 18.15 -5.63
C GLU A 341 15.84 17.16 -6.64
N SER A 342 17.15 17.21 -6.90
CA SER A 342 17.81 16.29 -7.82
C SER A 342 18.94 15.57 -7.11
N LEU A 343 18.94 14.24 -7.17
CA LEU A 343 20.06 13.43 -6.74
C LEU A 343 20.73 12.77 -7.93
N GLU A 344 22.05 12.68 -7.85
CA GLU A 344 22.85 11.92 -8.80
C GLU A 344 23.84 11.01 -8.08
N PHE A 345 24.07 9.83 -8.65
CA PHE A 345 25.06 8.89 -8.15
C PHE A 345 25.67 8.08 -9.29
N ASP A 346 27.00 7.99 -9.28
CA ASP A 346 27.76 7.17 -10.22
C ASP A 346 27.87 5.73 -9.68
N PHE A 347 26.90 4.91 -10.06
CA PHE A 347 26.90 3.49 -9.74
C PHE A 347 27.95 2.69 -10.53
N GLY A 348 28.56 3.25 -11.57
CA GLY A 348 29.63 2.62 -12.33
C GLY A 348 30.97 2.73 -11.61
N ALA A 349 31.25 3.89 -11.01
CA ALA A 349 32.43 4.10 -10.17
C ALA A 349 32.41 3.26 -8.87
N ASP A 350 31.22 2.95 -8.35
CA ASP A 350 31.04 2.09 -7.18
C ASP A 350 30.14 0.88 -7.51
N ALA A 351 30.71 -0.06 -8.26
CA ALA A 351 30.01 -1.26 -8.76
C ALA A 351 29.39 -2.12 -7.64
N ALA A 352 29.86 -2.01 -6.40
CA ALA A 352 29.31 -2.76 -5.27
C ALA A 352 28.02 -2.15 -4.70
N VAL A 353 27.78 -0.85 -4.88
CA VAL A 353 26.61 -0.15 -4.33
C VAL A 353 25.38 -0.39 -5.20
N TYR A 354 24.25 -0.86 -4.66
CA TYR A 354 23.00 -1.02 -5.44
C TYR A 354 21.95 0.04 -5.12
N ALA A 355 22.07 0.71 -3.98
CA ALA A 355 21.15 1.75 -3.55
C ALA A 355 21.87 2.80 -2.73
N VAL A 356 21.38 4.03 -2.84
CA VAL A 356 21.82 5.17 -2.05
C VAL A 356 20.60 5.87 -1.50
N THR A 357 20.64 6.22 -0.22
CA THR A 357 19.55 6.93 0.44
C THR A 357 20.06 8.23 1.00
N LEU A 358 19.38 9.33 0.72
CA LEU A 358 19.61 10.61 1.37
C LEU A 358 18.53 10.83 2.43
N ALA A 359 18.88 10.60 3.69
CA ALA A 359 18.01 10.96 4.81
C ALA A 359 18.08 12.47 5.04
N VAL A 360 16.93 13.14 4.96
CA VAL A 360 16.79 14.58 5.17
C VAL A 360 16.19 14.81 6.55
N GLN A 361 16.81 15.70 7.31
CA GLN A 361 16.37 16.10 8.65
C GLN A 361 16.06 17.59 8.64
N GLY A 362 15.00 17.97 9.35
CA GLY A 362 14.58 19.35 9.46
C GLY A 362 13.85 19.65 10.76
N VAL A 363 13.36 20.87 10.86
CA VAL A 363 12.59 21.37 12.01
C VAL A 363 11.40 22.17 11.48
N THR A 364 10.21 21.87 11.99
CA THR A 364 8.99 22.63 11.68
C THR A 364 9.04 24.00 12.33
N ALA A 365 8.19 24.93 11.88
CA ALA A 365 7.99 26.22 12.54
C ALA A 365 7.61 26.12 14.04
N SER A 366 7.01 24.99 14.46
CA SER A 366 6.66 24.72 15.86
C SER A 366 7.79 24.07 16.68
N GLY A 367 8.97 23.86 16.09
CA GLY A 367 10.13 23.23 16.74
C GLY A 367 10.12 21.69 16.73
N MET A 368 9.18 21.06 16.02
CA MET A 368 9.11 19.60 15.89
C MET A 368 10.18 19.11 14.92
N GLN A 369 10.85 18.01 15.23
CA GLN A 369 11.79 17.38 14.30
C GLN A 369 11.04 16.82 13.08
N ALA A 370 11.57 17.03 11.89
CA ALA A 370 11.04 16.52 10.63
C ALA A 370 12.05 15.56 9.99
N ARG A 371 11.57 14.45 9.43
CA ARG A 371 12.44 13.47 8.74
C ARG A 371 11.80 12.92 7.47
N GLY A 372 12.63 12.73 6.45
CA GLY A 372 12.28 12.06 5.20
C GLY A 372 13.48 11.40 4.57
N GLU A 373 13.25 10.69 3.49
CA GLU A 373 14.29 9.92 2.80
C GLU A 373 14.04 9.93 1.29
N LEU A 374 15.10 10.17 0.53
CA LEU A 374 15.12 10.04 -0.92
C LEU A 374 15.96 8.81 -1.26
N ALA A 375 15.37 7.85 -1.95
CA ALA A 375 16.07 6.62 -2.34
C ALA A 375 16.39 6.63 -3.84
N LEU A 376 17.66 6.47 -4.17
CA LEU A 376 18.16 6.28 -5.52
C LEU A 376 18.62 4.84 -5.67
N LEU A 377 17.96 4.10 -6.57
CA LEU A 377 18.29 2.71 -6.86
C LEU A 377 19.10 2.61 -8.13
N ARG A 378 20.05 1.67 -8.16
CA ARG A 378 20.70 1.26 -9.41
C ARG A 378 19.63 0.65 -10.32
N PRO A 379 19.40 1.19 -11.53
CA PRO A 379 18.50 0.57 -12.48
C PRO A 379 19.06 -0.79 -12.92
N PRO A 380 18.20 -1.76 -13.26
CA PRO A 380 18.67 -3.01 -13.84
C PRO A 380 19.47 -2.73 -15.12
N PRO A 381 20.52 -3.51 -15.40
CA PRO A 381 21.26 -3.36 -16.65
C PRO A 381 20.32 -3.60 -17.83
N ARG A 382 20.59 -2.92 -18.95
CA ARG A 382 19.83 -3.19 -20.18
C ARG A 382 19.98 -4.67 -20.57
N PRO A 383 18.90 -5.35 -20.96
CA PRO A 383 18.97 -6.70 -21.47
C PRO A 383 19.92 -6.81 -22.68
N THR A 384 20.90 -7.69 -22.60
CA THR A 384 21.81 -8.09 -23.67
C THR A 384 21.77 -9.61 -23.82
N ARG A 385 22.36 -10.14 -24.90
CA ARG A 385 22.42 -11.59 -25.11
C ARG A 385 23.23 -12.30 -24.02
N GLU A 386 24.17 -11.60 -23.41
CA GLU A 386 25.10 -12.11 -22.41
C GLU A 386 24.53 -12.09 -20.99
N ASN A 387 23.59 -11.19 -20.70
CA ASN A 387 23.03 -11.01 -19.36
C ASN A 387 21.53 -11.38 -19.25
N SER A 388 20.93 -11.90 -20.32
CA SER A 388 19.51 -12.23 -20.39
C SER A 388 19.26 -13.58 -21.07
N VAL A 389 18.20 -14.27 -20.64
CA VAL A 389 17.75 -15.50 -21.29
C VAL A 389 16.87 -15.14 -22.49
N PRO A 390 17.22 -15.56 -23.72
CA PRO A 390 16.37 -15.32 -24.88
C PRO A 390 14.99 -15.94 -24.69
N ILE A 391 13.95 -15.16 -24.95
CA ILE A 391 12.58 -15.65 -24.93
C ILE A 391 12.39 -16.55 -26.15
N GLN A 392 12.06 -17.83 -25.91
CA GLN A 392 11.90 -18.82 -26.98
C GLN A 392 10.43 -19.04 -27.37
N ASP A 393 9.49 -18.68 -26.50
CA ASP A 393 8.05 -18.83 -26.76
C ASP A 393 7.61 -17.88 -27.91
N PRO A 394 7.18 -18.43 -29.07
CA PRO A 394 6.75 -17.62 -30.20
C PRO A 394 5.58 -16.69 -29.86
N ALA A 395 4.66 -17.12 -28.98
CA ALA A 395 3.51 -16.31 -28.58
C ALA A 395 3.97 -15.08 -27.78
N MET A 396 4.90 -15.27 -26.84
CA MET A 396 5.48 -14.17 -26.08
C MET A 396 6.28 -13.21 -26.97
N ILE A 397 7.06 -13.71 -27.94
CA ILE A 397 7.78 -12.86 -28.90
C ILE A 397 6.82 -11.97 -29.69
N GLN A 398 5.70 -12.52 -30.16
CA GLN A 398 4.67 -11.74 -30.86
C GLN A 398 4.04 -10.69 -29.96
N LYS A 399 3.71 -11.05 -28.71
CA LYS A 399 3.19 -10.11 -27.71
C LYS A 399 4.17 -8.95 -27.46
N ILE A 400 5.45 -9.24 -27.26
CA ILE A 400 6.50 -8.22 -27.05
C ILE A 400 6.60 -7.28 -28.24
N ARG A 401 6.67 -7.82 -29.47
CA ARG A 401 6.75 -6.98 -30.68
C ARG A 401 5.53 -6.08 -30.83
N ARG A 402 4.34 -6.59 -30.53
CA ARG A 402 3.11 -5.80 -30.58
C ARG A 402 3.08 -4.74 -29.48
N ALA A 403 3.55 -5.07 -28.28
CA ALA A 403 3.67 -4.11 -27.17
C ALA A 403 4.63 -2.97 -27.51
N MET A 404 5.81 -3.30 -28.05
CA MET A 404 6.80 -2.33 -28.54
C MET A 404 6.21 -1.40 -29.60
N ALA A 405 5.45 -1.95 -30.55
CA ALA A 405 4.78 -1.16 -31.58
C ALA A 405 3.69 -0.23 -31.02
N ILE A 406 2.88 -0.72 -30.07
CA ILE A 406 1.82 0.08 -29.43
C ILE A 406 2.41 1.22 -28.59
N LEU A 407 3.48 0.94 -27.85
CA LEU A 407 4.11 1.90 -26.93
C LEU A 407 5.16 2.78 -27.62
N ASN A 408 5.54 2.47 -28.86
CA ASN A 408 6.61 3.11 -29.59
C ASN A 408 7.94 3.09 -28.81
N GLN A 409 8.33 1.92 -28.32
CA GLN A 409 9.53 1.69 -27.50
C GLN A 409 10.40 0.57 -28.06
N GLU A 410 11.71 0.67 -27.88
CA GLU A 410 12.68 -0.37 -28.28
C GLU A 410 12.71 -1.57 -27.34
N THR A 411 12.24 -1.40 -26.10
CA THR A 411 12.10 -2.46 -25.10
C THR A 411 10.79 -2.24 -24.34
N VAL A 412 10.22 -3.33 -23.81
CA VAL A 412 9.02 -3.27 -22.97
C VAL A 412 9.26 -4.10 -21.71
N SER A 413 8.76 -3.63 -20.57
CA SER A 413 8.78 -4.39 -19.34
C SER A 413 7.62 -5.41 -19.29
N GLN A 414 7.70 -6.38 -18.38
CA GLN A 414 6.58 -7.28 -18.11
C GLN A 414 5.33 -6.52 -17.64
N GLU A 415 5.52 -5.43 -16.88
CA GLU A 415 4.41 -4.57 -16.46
C GLU A 415 3.76 -3.85 -17.65
N ASP A 416 4.53 -3.41 -18.64
CA ASP A 416 3.98 -2.83 -19.86
C ASP A 416 3.09 -3.82 -20.62
N ILE A 417 3.54 -5.08 -20.74
CA ILE A 417 2.76 -6.16 -21.35
C ILE A 417 1.49 -6.41 -20.55
N TRP A 418 1.59 -6.61 -19.24
CA TRP A 418 0.44 -6.84 -18.38
C TRP A 418 -0.56 -5.68 -18.40
N ARG A 419 -0.09 -4.43 -18.41
CA ARG A 419 -0.94 -3.24 -18.54
C ARG A 419 -1.72 -3.30 -19.85
N LEU A 420 -1.04 -3.52 -20.97
CA LEU A 420 -1.69 -3.59 -22.28
C LEU A 420 -2.64 -4.79 -22.43
N GLU A 421 -2.36 -5.91 -21.77
CA GLU A 421 -3.27 -7.06 -21.69
C GLU A 421 -4.54 -6.72 -20.90
N ARG A 422 -4.39 -6.08 -19.72
CA ARG A 422 -5.53 -5.61 -18.92
C ARG A 422 -6.37 -4.55 -19.65
N GLU A 423 -5.73 -3.72 -20.46
CA GLU A 423 -6.40 -2.76 -21.35
C GLU A 423 -7.04 -3.41 -22.59
N GLY A 424 -6.82 -4.71 -22.83
CA GLY A 424 -7.33 -5.42 -23.99
C GLY A 424 -6.62 -5.08 -25.32
N LYS A 425 -5.48 -4.38 -25.28
CA LYS A 425 -4.71 -3.96 -26.46
C LYS A 425 -3.79 -5.06 -27.00
N LEU A 426 -3.43 -6.04 -26.17
CA LEU A 426 -2.57 -7.19 -26.48
C LEU A 426 -3.32 -8.53 -26.58
N GLN A 427 -4.52 -8.53 -27.17
CA GLN A 427 -5.26 -9.77 -27.49
C GLN A 427 -4.70 -10.46 -28.73
#